data_AF-A0A945MWT2-F1
#
_entry.id   AF-A0A945MWT2-F1
#
_cell.length_a   1.000
_cell.length_b   1.000
_cell.length_c   1.000
_cell.angle_alpha   90.00
_cell.angle_beta   90.00
_cell.angle_gamma   90.00
#
_symmetry.space_group_name_H-M   'P 1'
#
loop_
_entity.id
_entity.type
_entity.pdbx_description
1 polymer ?
#
loop_
_entity_poly.entity_id
_entity_poly.type
_entity_poly.pdbx_seq_one_letter_code
_entity_poly.pdbx_strand_id
1 'polypeptide(L)'
;PTRKEAEEYHDYYALEMADAGAVETLIALRNERGRFDDLPEELLRSLRQRAGGGNGAYPIVGDPDDVAAQLIKLNAAGIDAFAMGFANYTEHLPYFRDEVLPRLEDAGVR
;
A
#
# COMPACT_ATOMS: atom_id res chain seq x y z
N PRO A 1 2.28 12.57 9.49
CA PRO A 1 3.08 12.92 8.30
C PRO A 1 2.19 13.62 7.28
N THR A 2 2.77 14.43 6.41
CA THR A 2 2.10 14.91 5.19
C THR A 2 2.00 13.77 4.17
N ARG A 3 1.10 13.91 3.18
CA ARG A 3 1.03 12.99 2.04
C ARG A 3 2.39 12.73 1.41
N LYS A 4 3.14 13.80 1.14
CA LYS A 4 4.45 13.71 0.48
C LYS A 4 5.45 12.90 1.31
N GLU A 5 5.51 13.12 2.61
CA GLU A 5 6.40 12.34 3.50
C GLU A 5 6.03 10.85 3.52
N ALA A 6 4.72 10.52 3.48
CA ALA A 6 4.26 9.14 3.43
C ALA A 6 4.62 8.46 2.09
N GLU A 7 4.46 9.17 0.98
CA GLU A 7 4.85 8.71 -0.36
C GLU A 7 6.36 8.50 -0.48
N GLU A 8 7.16 9.46 -0.03
CA GLU A 8 8.63 9.36 -0.02
C GLU A 8 9.11 8.20 0.87
N TYR A 9 8.50 8.02 2.04
CA TYR A 9 8.82 6.87 2.90
C TYR A 9 8.47 5.54 2.22
N HIS A 10 7.31 5.47 1.54
CA HIS A 10 6.90 4.28 0.78
C HIS A 10 7.87 3.97 -0.36
N ASP A 11 8.29 4.96 -1.15
CA ASP A 11 9.31 4.80 -2.18
C ASP A 11 10.65 4.32 -1.57
N TYR A 12 11.08 4.91 -0.47
CA TYR A 12 12.31 4.53 0.22
C TYR A 12 12.31 3.05 0.64
N TYR A 13 11.30 2.60 1.39
CA TYR A 13 11.34 1.23 1.90
C TYR A 13 10.97 0.18 0.83
N ALA A 14 10.09 0.53 -0.11
CA ALA A 14 9.54 -0.43 -1.07
C ALA A 14 10.31 -0.50 -2.40
N LEU A 15 11.16 0.49 -2.70
CA LEU A 15 12.00 0.51 -3.91
C LEU A 15 13.49 0.61 -3.58
N GLU A 16 13.90 1.62 -2.82
CA GLU A 16 15.33 1.87 -2.57
C GLU A 16 15.96 0.80 -1.65
N MET A 17 15.23 0.41 -0.61
CA MET A 17 15.66 -0.58 0.38
C MET A 17 15.17 -2.01 0.08
N ALA A 18 14.41 -2.20 -0.99
CA ALA A 18 13.85 -3.50 -1.33
C ALA A 18 14.94 -4.50 -1.76
N ASP A 19 14.74 -5.77 -1.42
CA ASP A 19 15.56 -6.85 -1.98
C ASP A 19 15.22 -7.01 -3.47
N ALA A 20 16.04 -6.40 -4.32
CA ALA A 20 15.84 -6.42 -5.77
C ALA A 20 15.78 -7.84 -6.34
N GLY A 21 16.57 -8.78 -5.82
CA GLY A 21 16.57 -10.16 -6.29
C GLY A 21 15.25 -10.86 -5.98
N ALA A 22 14.73 -10.67 -4.77
CA ALA A 22 13.43 -11.21 -4.36
C ALA A 22 12.27 -10.57 -5.13
N VAL A 23 12.31 -9.25 -5.34
CA VAL A 23 11.29 -8.51 -6.10
C VAL A 23 11.21 -9.00 -7.54
N GLU A 24 12.34 -9.06 -8.24
CA GLU A 24 12.38 -9.54 -9.63
C GLU A 24 11.93 -11.00 -9.73
N THR A 25 12.31 -11.85 -8.78
CA THR A 25 11.83 -13.24 -8.71
C THR A 25 10.30 -13.30 -8.56
N LEU A 26 9.74 -12.50 -7.65
CA LEU A 26 8.29 -12.46 -7.41
C LEU A 26 7.53 -11.97 -8.65
N ILE A 27 8.05 -10.95 -9.33
CA ILE A 27 7.45 -10.43 -10.56
C ILE A 27 7.50 -11.47 -11.67
N ALA A 28 8.65 -12.13 -11.87
CA ALA A 28 8.80 -13.17 -12.89
C ALA A 28 7.78 -14.32 -12.67
N LEU A 29 7.63 -14.80 -11.44
CA LEU A 29 6.66 -15.85 -11.10
C LEU A 29 5.20 -15.41 -11.34
N ARG A 30 4.88 -14.14 -11.09
CA ARG A 30 3.54 -13.60 -11.37
C ARG A 30 3.30 -13.39 -12.86
N ASN A 31 4.34 -13.03 -13.61
CA ASN A 31 4.28 -12.84 -15.05
C ASN A 31 3.79 -14.10 -15.78
N GLU A 32 4.20 -15.29 -15.32
CA GLU A 32 3.76 -16.59 -15.86
C GLU A 32 2.22 -16.73 -15.95
N ARG A 33 1.49 -16.03 -15.08
CA ARG A 33 0.02 -16.04 -15.03
C ARG A 33 -0.60 -14.73 -15.50
N GLY A 34 0.13 -13.62 -15.37
CA GLY A 34 -0.38 -12.25 -15.54
C GLY A 34 -0.06 -11.59 -16.87
N ARG A 35 0.92 -12.09 -17.66
CA ARG A 35 1.39 -11.50 -18.93
C ARG A 35 1.74 -10.01 -18.80
N PHE A 36 2.84 -9.72 -18.14
CA PHE A 36 3.41 -8.43 -17.84
C PHE A 36 4.50 -7.98 -18.85
N ASP A 37 4.75 -8.75 -19.91
CA ASP A 37 5.90 -8.53 -20.82
C ASP A 37 5.88 -7.15 -21.52
N ASP A 38 4.69 -6.60 -21.78
CA ASP A 38 4.50 -5.36 -22.54
C ASP A 38 3.91 -4.20 -21.69
N LEU A 39 4.08 -4.25 -20.36
CA LEU A 39 3.54 -3.18 -19.51
C LEU A 39 4.35 -1.89 -19.66
N PRO A 40 3.69 -0.71 -19.65
CA PRO A 40 4.39 0.56 -19.58
C PRO A 40 5.31 0.64 -18.35
N GLU A 41 6.42 1.39 -18.44
CA GLU A 41 7.42 1.49 -17.37
C GLU A 41 6.83 1.94 -16.03
N GLU A 42 5.89 2.88 -16.04
CA GLU A 42 5.16 3.33 -14.84
C GLU A 42 4.44 2.18 -14.13
N LEU A 43 3.87 1.24 -14.90
CA LEU A 43 3.18 0.10 -14.34
C LEU A 43 4.17 -0.97 -13.85
N LEU A 44 5.29 -1.16 -14.54
CA LEU A 44 6.40 -2.00 -14.05
C LEU A 44 6.98 -1.45 -12.75
N ARG A 45 7.18 -0.13 -12.64
CA ARG A 45 7.58 0.54 -11.40
C ARG A 45 6.55 0.28 -10.29
N SER A 46 5.26 0.43 -10.57
CA SER A 46 4.21 0.16 -9.58
C SER A 46 4.20 -1.32 -9.14
N LEU A 47 4.42 -2.26 -10.06
CA LEU A 47 4.53 -3.68 -9.73
C LEU A 47 5.73 -3.98 -8.82
N ARG A 48 6.90 -3.39 -9.11
CA ARG A 48 8.10 -3.48 -8.25
C ARG A 48 7.84 -2.90 -6.87
N GLN A 49 7.24 -1.72 -6.80
CA GLN A 49 6.91 -1.09 -5.54
C GLN A 49 5.94 -1.94 -4.70
N ARG A 50 4.89 -2.50 -5.31
CA ARG A 50 3.97 -3.38 -4.58
C ARG A 50 4.62 -4.69 -4.16
N ALA A 51 5.49 -5.25 -4.99
CA ALA A 51 6.25 -6.46 -4.68
C ALA A 51 7.18 -6.23 -3.47
N GLY A 52 7.98 -5.16 -3.49
CA GLY A 52 8.91 -4.82 -2.41
C GLY A 52 8.22 -4.31 -1.15
N GLY A 53 7.09 -3.62 -1.29
CA GLY A 53 6.43 -2.94 -0.18
C GLY A 53 5.38 -3.74 0.58
N GLY A 54 4.85 -4.82 -0.01
CA GLY A 54 3.72 -5.55 0.58
C GLY A 54 3.33 -6.83 -0.16
N ASN A 55 4.28 -7.49 -0.83
CA ASN A 55 4.04 -8.72 -1.58
C ASN A 55 2.81 -8.61 -2.51
N GLY A 56 2.67 -7.51 -3.26
CA GLY A 56 1.58 -7.31 -4.22
C GLY A 56 0.26 -6.78 -3.65
N ALA A 57 0.19 -6.49 -2.34
CA ALA A 57 -0.98 -5.85 -1.75
C ALA A 57 -1.26 -4.48 -2.40
N TYR A 58 -2.52 -4.03 -2.29
CA TYR A 58 -2.92 -2.70 -2.71
C TYR A 58 -2.39 -1.67 -1.71
N PRO A 59 -1.50 -0.74 -2.12
CA PRO A 59 -0.92 0.23 -1.20
C PRO A 59 -1.96 1.30 -0.84
N ILE A 60 -2.05 1.61 0.46
CA ILE A 60 -2.84 2.73 0.98
C ILE A 60 -1.83 3.67 1.65
N VAL A 61 -1.49 4.75 0.97
CA VAL A 61 -0.40 5.65 1.35
C VAL A 61 -0.91 7.09 1.30
N GLY A 62 -0.52 7.89 2.30
CA GLY A 62 -0.90 9.29 2.44
C GLY A 62 -0.87 9.74 3.90
N ASP A 63 -1.39 10.93 4.15
CA ASP A 63 -1.68 11.37 5.51
C ASP A 63 -2.95 10.68 6.08
N PRO A 64 -3.33 10.87 7.35
CA PRO A 64 -4.49 10.18 7.91
C PRO A 64 -5.81 10.44 7.18
N ASP A 65 -6.00 11.64 6.62
CA ASP A 65 -7.22 12.00 5.90
C ASP A 65 -7.25 11.26 4.55
N ASP A 66 -6.10 11.17 3.87
CA ASP A 66 -5.95 10.40 2.64
C ASP A 66 -6.23 8.91 2.84
N VAL A 67 -5.68 8.33 3.90
CA VAL A 67 -5.85 6.91 4.23
C VAL A 67 -7.32 6.63 4.57
N ALA A 68 -7.95 7.46 5.40
CA ALA A 68 -9.36 7.32 5.73
C ALA A 68 -10.24 7.44 4.48
N ALA A 69 -10.00 8.46 3.63
CA ALA A 69 -10.75 8.66 2.40
C ALA A 69 -10.63 7.46 1.44
N GLN A 70 -9.46 6.85 1.33
CA GLN A 70 -9.26 5.65 0.51
C GLN A 70 -10.04 4.44 1.06
N LEU A 71 -10.00 4.20 2.38
CA LEU A 71 -10.73 3.10 3.01
C LEU A 71 -12.25 3.28 2.89
N ILE A 72 -12.76 4.51 3.10
CA ILE A 72 -14.17 4.84 2.91
C ILE A 72 -14.59 4.59 1.46
N LYS A 73 -13.75 4.98 0.49
CA LYS A 73 -14.01 4.72 -0.94
C LYS A 73 -14.06 3.22 -1.25
N LEU A 74 -13.18 2.42 -0.66
CA LEU A 74 -13.19 0.96 -0.84
C LEU A 74 -14.44 0.34 -0.19
N ASN A 75 -14.84 0.81 0.99
CA ASN A 75 -16.09 0.39 1.62
C ASN A 75 -17.32 0.72 0.77
N ALA A 76 -17.40 1.94 0.23
CA ALA A 76 -18.48 2.33 -0.68
C ALA A 76 -18.52 1.48 -1.98
N ALA A 77 -17.42 0.81 -2.33
CA ALA A 77 -17.34 -0.14 -3.43
C ALA A 77 -17.70 -1.59 -3.03
N GLY A 78 -18.12 -1.83 -1.79
CA GLY A 78 -18.53 -3.13 -1.27
C GLY A 78 -17.41 -3.95 -0.61
N ILE A 79 -16.29 -3.32 -0.23
CA ILE A 79 -15.20 -3.98 0.52
C ILE A 79 -15.37 -3.68 2.01
N ASP A 80 -15.91 -4.64 2.76
CA ASP A 80 -16.26 -4.45 4.18
C ASP A 80 -15.22 -5.01 5.17
N ALA A 81 -14.11 -5.57 4.68
CA ALA A 81 -13.04 -6.09 5.52
C ALA A 81 -11.67 -5.91 4.87
N PHE A 82 -10.68 -5.51 5.67
CA PHE A 82 -9.31 -5.29 5.23
C PHE A 82 -8.33 -6.11 6.07
N ALA A 83 -7.52 -6.92 5.40
CA ALA A 83 -6.29 -7.47 5.97
C ALA A 83 -5.14 -6.52 5.61
N MET A 84 -4.57 -5.85 6.61
CA MET A 84 -3.56 -4.81 6.40
C MET A 84 -2.25 -5.14 7.10
N GLY A 85 -1.14 -4.86 6.43
CA GLY A 85 0.20 -4.85 7.01
C GLY A 85 0.70 -3.41 7.16
N PHE A 86 1.60 -3.20 8.12
CA PHE A 86 2.27 -1.93 8.35
C PHE A 86 3.78 -2.13 8.23
N ALA A 87 4.48 -1.22 7.54
CA ALA A 87 5.93 -1.30 7.34
C ALA A 87 6.70 -1.34 8.68
N ASN A 88 6.33 -0.47 9.62
CA ASN A 88 6.74 -0.55 11.02
C ASN A 88 5.49 -0.73 11.89
N TYR A 89 5.16 -1.97 12.22
CA TYR A 89 3.94 -2.30 12.96
C TYR A 89 3.88 -1.60 14.33
N THR A 90 4.99 -1.56 15.06
CA THR A 90 5.05 -1.01 16.42
C THR A 90 4.84 0.50 16.47
N GLU A 91 5.19 1.22 15.40
CA GLU A 91 5.01 2.68 15.32
C GLU A 91 3.74 3.07 14.57
N HIS A 92 3.47 2.41 13.44
CA HIS A 92 2.41 2.85 12.54
C HIS A 92 1.02 2.35 12.94
N LEU A 93 0.90 1.19 13.60
CA LEU A 93 -0.42 0.74 14.06
C LEU A 93 -0.99 1.65 15.16
N PRO A 94 -0.25 2.05 16.21
CA PRO A 94 -0.76 3.03 17.17
C PRO A 94 -1.17 4.35 16.50
N TYR A 95 -0.37 4.84 15.55
CA TYR A 95 -0.69 6.06 14.80
C TYR A 95 -1.97 5.91 13.96
N PHE A 96 -2.12 4.79 13.24
CA PHE A 96 -3.33 4.47 12.50
C PHE A 96 -4.56 4.34 13.41
N ARG A 97 -4.40 3.71 14.57
CA ARG A 97 -5.46 3.59 15.58
C ARG A 97 -5.92 4.97 16.04
N ASP A 98 -4.99 5.86 16.35
CA ASP A 98 -5.31 7.15 16.95
C ASP A 98 -5.83 8.16 15.93
N GLU A 99 -5.34 8.11 14.69
CA GLU A 99 -5.72 9.08 13.68
C GLU A 99 -6.77 8.55 12.69
N VAL A 100 -6.65 7.32 12.19
CA VAL A 100 -7.52 6.85 11.09
C VAL A 100 -8.81 6.23 11.61
N LEU A 101 -8.75 5.39 12.65
CA LEU A 101 -9.96 4.69 13.12
C LEU A 101 -11.09 5.63 13.55
N PRO A 102 -10.87 6.73 14.30
CA PRO A 102 -11.95 7.64 14.66
C PRO A 102 -12.63 8.27 13.43
N ARG A 103 -11.87 8.57 12.38
CA ARG A 103 -12.41 9.11 11.13
C ARG A 103 -13.30 8.10 10.40
N LEU A 104 -12.97 6.82 10.49
CA LEU A 104 -13.80 5.73 9.95
C LEU A 104 -15.07 5.51 10.78
N GLU A 105 -14.98 5.66 12.10
CA GLU A 105 -16.14 5.61 13.01
C GLU A 105 -17.10 6.77 12.72
N ASP A 106 -16.58 8.00 12.59
CA ASP A 106 -17.36 9.19 12.23
C ASP A 106 -18.05 9.04 10.86
N ALA A 107 -17.41 8.32 9.92
CA ALA A 107 -17.97 8.00 8.62
C ALA A 107 -18.95 6.80 8.64
N GLY A 108 -19.09 6.11 9.77
CA GLY A 108 -20.00 4.97 9.95
C GLY A 108 -19.55 3.68 9.26
N VAL A 109 -18.25 3.54 8.95
CA VAL A 109 -17.68 2.35 8.26
C VAL A 109 -16.79 1.50 9.17
N ARG A 110 -16.82 1.76 10.49
CA ARG A 110 -16.06 1.05 11.52
C ARG A 110 -16.92 0.68 12.71
#